data_AF-A0A9X9WRJ9-F1
#
_entry.id   AF-A0A9X9WRJ9-F1
#
_cell.length_a   1.000
_cell.length_b   1.000
_cell.length_c   1.000
_cell.angle_alpha   90.00
_cell.angle_beta   90.00
_cell.angle_gamma   90.00
#
_symmetry.space_group_name_H-M   'P 1'
#
loop_
_entity.id
_entity.type
_entity.pdbx_description
1 polymer ?
#
loop_
_entity_poly.entity_id
_entity_poly.type
_entity_poly.pdbx_seq_one_letter_code
_entity_poly.pdbx_strand_id
1 'polypeptide(L)'
;MSFPSQDPFWSEAARVVRDRATPGAGILAPDIFWWVFPRIHRYVRTVIAPEDRHDWAILHKGMLDALTRDALRDITARLQPMLANAVFVVFGPEAKAEEAEAIRASEHFQAFENALPGRMERPDPAPEAETDPVLPEPGIIAQFPAMTAAELRHAMNQFWRNGGYVYETLRDRTYYEELDRLIAEYLGACDGLDLLDLCCGTGRLARLVPGAHAVLGVDISTVALEMGRARHAHDARFRFAAMDTAALALPDAAFDRVLFIDAIEHVSDPARTLAETSRVLRPGGTAMITVTNRDGLNQRISRKLGSGEFVTNYQHLHEFTWAETQSMLAAVGLRAERADGIFLYPYWGVPGVDDTVRHLTDDDPEIVAATLDLGRRAGPEYAYAFAVLARKDR
;
A
#
# COMPACT_ATOMS: atom_id res chain seq x y z
N MET A 1 -4.54 -8.95 9.61
CA MET A 1 -3.53 -8.61 10.63
C MET A 1 -3.02 -7.20 10.40
N SER A 2 -3.69 -6.20 10.97
CA SER A 2 -3.09 -4.90 11.27
C SER A 2 -1.86 -5.14 12.17
N PHE A 3 -0.76 -4.41 11.93
CA PHE A 3 0.49 -4.65 12.65
C PHE A 3 0.23 -4.63 14.16
N PRO A 4 0.70 -5.63 14.93
CA PRO A 4 0.45 -5.72 16.36
C PRO A 4 1.38 -4.75 17.11
N SER A 5 1.31 -3.45 16.80
CA SER A 5 2.11 -2.41 17.45
C SER A 5 1.85 -2.33 18.96
N GLN A 6 0.67 -2.80 19.39
CA GLN A 6 0.29 -2.90 20.80
C GLN A 6 0.68 -4.23 21.44
N ASP A 7 1.11 -5.22 20.66
CA ASP A 7 1.65 -6.43 21.24
C ASP A 7 3.09 -6.18 21.71
N PRO A 8 3.36 -6.36 23.01
CA PRO A 8 4.67 -6.05 23.57
C PRO A 8 5.79 -6.88 22.93
N PHE A 9 5.51 -8.11 22.50
CA PHE A 9 6.52 -9.01 21.93
C PHE A 9 6.94 -8.58 20.53
N TRP A 10 5.98 -8.11 19.72
CA TRP A 10 6.27 -7.59 18.38
C TRP A 10 7.04 -6.26 18.44
N SER A 11 6.58 -5.34 19.29
CA SER A 11 7.23 -4.04 19.49
C SER A 11 8.64 -4.18 20.06
N GLU A 12 8.88 -5.14 20.96
CA GLU A 12 10.21 -5.43 21.48
C GLU A 12 11.14 -5.98 20.39
N ALA A 13 10.68 -6.95 19.60
CA ALA A 13 11.47 -7.51 18.50
C ALA A 13 11.84 -6.44 17.47
N ALA A 14 10.88 -5.59 17.10
CA ALA A 14 11.09 -4.49 16.16
C ALA A 14 12.13 -3.48 16.68
N ARG A 15 12.04 -3.12 17.96
CA ARG A 15 12.92 -2.16 18.63
C ARG A 15 14.38 -2.64 18.64
N VAL A 16 14.63 -3.90 18.97
CA VAL A 16 16.01 -4.45 19.02
C VAL A 16 16.72 -4.30 17.69
N VAL A 17 16.06 -4.61 16.58
CA VAL A 17 16.64 -4.48 15.24
C VAL A 17 16.80 -3.00 14.87
N ARG A 18 15.76 -2.18 15.04
CA ARG A 18 15.80 -0.75 14.68
C ARG A 18 16.90 0.02 15.41
N ASP A 19 17.12 -0.27 16.69
CA ASP A 19 18.07 0.47 17.52
C ASP A 19 19.53 0.05 17.26
N ARG A 20 19.77 -1.11 16.62
CA ARG A 20 21.11 -1.71 16.45
C ARG A 20 21.53 -1.97 15.00
N ALA A 21 20.59 -2.09 14.06
CA ALA A 21 20.88 -2.37 12.66
C ALA A 21 21.50 -1.15 11.95
N THR A 22 22.48 -1.39 11.10
CA THR A 22 23.04 -0.35 10.23
C THR A 22 22.05 0.02 9.12
N PRO A 23 22.04 1.27 8.63
CA PRO A 23 21.23 1.64 7.48
C PRO A 23 21.50 0.72 6.28
N GLY A 24 20.44 0.18 5.68
CA GLY A 24 20.53 -0.74 4.54
C GLY A 24 20.81 -2.20 4.89
N ALA A 25 20.88 -2.57 6.17
CA ALA A 25 21.02 -3.97 6.59
C ALA A 25 19.89 -4.85 6.01
N GLY A 26 20.24 -6.05 5.55
CA GLY A 26 19.28 -7.06 5.11
C GLY A 26 18.55 -7.69 6.28
N ILE A 27 17.23 -7.51 6.35
CA ILE A 27 16.39 -8.01 7.46
C ILE A 27 15.45 -9.10 6.94
N LEU A 28 15.59 -10.32 7.44
CA LEU A 28 14.63 -11.41 7.25
C LEU A 28 13.57 -11.36 8.37
N ALA A 29 12.29 -11.24 8.04
CA ALA A 29 11.21 -11.09 9.01
C ALA A 29 9.85 -11.56 8.45
N PRO A 30 8.84 -11.82 9.31
CA PRO A 30 7.46 -11.96 8.85
C PRO A 30 7.01 -10.70 8.09
N ASP A 31 6.17 -10.87 7.06
CA ASP A 31 5.69 -9.78 6.18
C ASP A 31 5.28 -8.53 6.94
N ILE A 32 4.53 -8.72 8.02
CA ILE A 32 3.95 -7.65 8.82
C ILE A 32 5.01 -6.67 9.36
N PHE A 33 6.29 -7.03 9.45
CA PHE A 33 7.35 -6.06 9.78
C PHE A 33 7.65 -5.01 8.70
N TRP A 34 7.04 -5.09 7.51
CA TRP A 34 7.14 -4.06 6.47
C TRP A 34 6.69 -2.69 6.98
N TRP A 35 5.83 -2.64 7.99
CA TRP A 35 5.38 -1.40 8.64
C TRP A 35 6.47 -0.68 9.42
N VAL A 36 7.46 -1.43 9.92
CA VAL A 36 8.53 -0.89 10.76
C VAL A 36 9.81 -0.68 9.96
N PHE A 37 10.11 -1.60 9.05
CA PHE A 37 11.34 -1.56 8.26
C PHE A 37 11.04 -1.20 6.80
N PRO A 38 11.79 -0.26 6.20
CA PRO A 38 11.57 0.16 4.82
C PRO A 38 11.71 -0.97 3.79
N ARG A 39 12.49 -2.01 4.10
CA ARG A 39 12.70 -3.19 3.26
C ARG A 39 12.90 -4.41 4.15
N ILE A 40 12.19 -5.50 3.85
CA ILE A 40 12.37 -6.80 4.49
C ILE A 40 12.38 -7.92 3.45
N HIS A 41 13.11 -8.98 3.77
CA HIS A 41 12.94 -10.29 3.15
C HIS A 41 11.87 -11.05 3.95
N ARG A 42 10.85 -11.54 3.27
CA ARG A 42 9.75 -12.29 3.91
C ARG A 42 10.04 -13.78 4.03
N TYR A 43 9.29 -14.46 4.90
CA TYR A 43 9.28 -15.92 4.94
C TYR A 43 8.40 -16.49 3.82
N VAL A 44 9.00 -16.92 2.71
CA VAL A 44 8.27 -17.59 1.63
C VAL A 44 9.10 -18.78 1.18
N ARG A 45 9.01 -19.88 1.96
CA ARG A 45 9.82 -21.10 1.78
C ARG A 45 11.26 -20.77 1.40
N THR A 46 11.81 -19.77 2.10
CA THR A 46 13.01 -19.07 1.65
C THR A 46 14.19 -20.04 1.68
N VAL A 47 14.83 -20.23 0.53
CA VAL A 47 16.16 -20.81 0.43
C VAL A 47 17.12 -19.65 0.59
N ILE A 48 17.90 -19.62 1.66
CA ILE A 48 18.95 -18.61 1.83
C ILE A 48 20.15 -19.13 1.06
N ALA A 49 20.34 -18.64 -0.16
CA ALA A 49 21.57 -18.90 -0.89
C ALA A 49 22.75 -18.20 -0.19
N PRO A 50 24.00 -18.67 -0.36
CA PRO A 50 25.18 -18.02 0.24
C PRO A 50 25.33 -16.54 -0.09
N GLU A 51 24.76 -16.11 -1.22
CA GLU A 51 24.67 -14.74 -1.72
C GLU A 51 23.50 -13.91 -1.13
N ASP A 52 22.44 -14.54 -0.63
CA ASP A 52 21.25 -13.91 -0.03
C ASP A 52 21.46 -13.64 1.47
N ARG A 53 22.60 -13.08 1.85
CA ARG A 53 22.96 -12.90 3.27
C ARG A 53 22.11 -11.83 3.94
N HIS A 54 21.29 -12.24 4.90
CA HIS A 54 20.65 -11.34 5.85
C HIS A 54 21.59 -11.03 7.01
N ASP A 55 21.68 -9.75 7.37
CA ASP A 55 22.40 -9.28 8.55
C ASP A 55 21.59 -9.57 9.82
N TRP A 56 20.26 -9.52 9.71
CA TRP A 56 19.33 -9.75 10.81
C TRP A 56 18.25 -10.74 10.42
N ALA A 57 17.80 -11.54 11.39
CA ALA A 57 16.63 -12.40 11.24
C ALA A 57 15.74 -12.28 12.47
N ILE A 58 14.50 -11.82 12.28
CA ILE A 58 13.45 -11.93 13.29
C ILE A 58 12.75 -13.24 12.99
N LEU A 59 12.71 -14.20 13.92
CA LEU A 59 12.10 -15.53 13.78
C LEU A 59 10.84 -15.65 14.64
N HIS A 60 9.67 -15.80 14.02
CA HIS A 60 8.41 -16.09 14.72
C HIS A 60 8.30 -17.59 14.99
N LYS A 61 8.22 -18.00 16.26
CA LYS A 61 8.20 -19.43 16.66
C LYS A 61 7.05 -20.23 16.05
N GLY A 62 5.90 -19.60 15.84
CA GLY A 62 4.75 -20.19 15.14
C GLY A 62 4.85 -20.26 13.62
N MET A 63 5.86 -19.66 12.99
CA MET A 63 5.99 -19.57 11.52
C MET A 63 7.28 -20.21 11.00
N LEU A 64 7.98 -21.03 11.80
CA LEU A 64 9.24 -21.63 11.39
C LEU A 64 9.12 -22.52 10.15
N ASP A 65 7.93 -23.06 9.86
CA ASP A 65 7.65 -23.84 8.64
C ASP A 65 7.70 -23.01 7.34
N ALA A 66 7.64 -21.69 7.45
CA ALA A 66 7.77 -20.80 6.29
C ALA A 66 9.24 -20.64 5.85
N LEU A 67 10.20 -21.21 6.59
CA LEU A 67 11.62 -21.23 6.27
C LEU A 67 12.09 -22.66 6.00
N THR A 68 13.04 -22.81 5.08
CA THR A 68 13.66 -24.11 4.80
C THR A 68 14.58 -24.54 5.93
N ARG A 69 14.88 -25.84 6.02
CA ARG A 69 15.86 -26.36 6.99
C ARG A 69 17.23 -25.72 6.83
N ASP A 70 17.66 -25.52 5.60
CA ASP A 70 18.97 -24.94 5.30
C ASP A 70 19.03 -23.47 5.74
N ALA A 71 17.95 -22.71 5.54
CA ALA A 71 17.82 -21.34 6.04
C ALA A 71 17.92 -21.27 7.58
N LEU A 72 17.17 -22.11 8.30
CA LEU A 72 17.21 -22.14 9.77
C LEU A 72 18.60 -22.52 10.30
N ARG A 73 19.30 -23.45 9.63
CA ARG A 73 20.68 -23.83 9.99
C ARG A 73 21.67 -22.69 9.72
N ASP A 74 21.59 -22.02 8.58
CA ASP A 74 22.48 -20.89 8.28
C ASP A 74 22.34 -19.78 9.32
N ILE A 75 21.10 -19.38 9.61
CA ILE A 75 20.80 -18.32 10.59
C ILE A 75 21.38 -18.66 11.96
N THR A 76 21.10 -19.86 12.47
CA THR A 76 21.52 -20.27 13.82
C THR A 76 23.02 -20.52 13.94
N ALA A 77 23.69 -20.87 12.83
CA ALA A 77 25.14 -21.03 12.79
C ALA A 77 25.90 -19.70 12.67
N ARG A 78 25.35 -18.73 11.95
CA ARG A 78 26.05 -17.49 11.56
C ARG A 78 25.75 -16.30 12.47
N LEU A 79 24.53 -16.19 12.97
CA LEU A 79 24.07 -15.04 13.74
C LEU A 79 23.96 -15.36 15.23
N GLN A 80 24.07 -14.33 16.07
CA GLN A 80 23.90 -14.45 17.52
C GLN A 80 22.48 -14.06 17.94
N PRO A 81 21.89 -14.73 18.94
CA PRO A 81 20.60 -14.32 19.47
C PRO A 81 20.73 -12.98 20.21
N MET A 82 19.86 -12.05 19.85
CA MET A 82 19.78 -10.67 20.33
C MET A 82 18.55 -10.43 21.21
N LEU A 83 17.54 -11.30 21.08
CA LEU A 83 16.32 -11.31 21.88
C LEU A 83 15.69 -12.71 21.81
N ALA A 84 15.09 -13.17 22.90
CA ALA A 84 14.12 -14.26 22.87
C ALA A 84 12.95 -13.92 23.81
N ASN A 85 11.76 -13.76 23.26
CA ASN A 85 10.53 -13.53 24.02
C ASN A 85 9.49 -14.61 23.72
N ALA A 86 8.26 -14.51 24.22
CA ALA A 86 7.26 -15.56 24.07
C ALA A 86 6.95 -15.93 22.60
N VAL A 87 7.10 -14.97 21.68
CA VAL A 87 6.70 -15.11 20.26
C VAL A 87 7.92 -15.24 19.33
N PHE A 88 8.97 -14.46 19.59
CA PHE A 88 10.10 -14.27 18.69
C PHE A 88 11.44 -14.72 19.26
N VAL A 89 12.35 -15.06 18.35
CA VAL A 89 13.79 -14.98 18.57
C VAL A 89 14.37 -14.04 17.51
N VAL A 90 15.12 -13.02 17.93
CA VAL A 90 15.81 -12.10 17.02
C VAL A 90 17.28 -12.48 16.97
N PHE A 91 17.82 -12.60 15.77
CA PHE A 91 19.22 -12.88 15.47
C PHE A 91 19.86 -11.68 14.77
N GLY A 92 21.11 -11.38 15.11
CA GLY A 92 21.90 -10.29 14.53
C GLY A 92 23.40 -10.61 14.47
N PRO A 93 24.21 -9.70 13.90
CA PRO A 93 25.61 -9.99 13.56
C PRO A 93 26.54 -9.97 14.78
N GLU A 94 26.23 -9.19 15.82
CA GLU A 94 27.10 -9.02 16.99
C GLU A 94 26.28 -8.82 18.26
N ALA A 95 26.55 -9.64 19.28
CA ALA A 95 26.03 -9.53 20.63
C ALA A 95 27.20 -9.53 21.62
N LYS A 96 27.05 -8.90 22.79
CA LYS A 96 27.99 -9.13 23.89
C LYS A 96 27.89 -10.58 24.33
N ALA A 97 29.02 -11.24 24.59
CA ALA A 97 29.05 -12.68 24.92
C ALA A 97 28.12 -13.03 26.11
N GLU A 98 28.15 -12.22 27.17
CA GLU A 98 27.29 -12.39 28.35
C GLU A 98 25.79 -12.23 28.03
N GLU A 99 25.44 -11.31 27.13
CA GLU A 99 24.07 -11.08 26.67
C GLU A 99 23.55 -12.28 25.86
N ALA A 100 24.37 -12.76 24.92
CA ALA A 100 24.03 -13.93 24.12
C ALA A 100 23.89 -15.20 24.99
N GLU A 101 24.78 -15.40 25.96
CA GLU A 101 24.72 -16.53 26.89
C GLU A 101 23.45 -16.47 27.76
N ALA A 102 23.11 -15.29 28.30
CA ALA A 102 21.90 -15.08 29.06
C ALA A 102 20.63 -15.35 28.23
N ILE A 103 20.59 -14.89 26.97
CA ILE A 103 19.47 -15.17 26.06
C ILE A 103 19.37 -16.67 25.79
N ARG A 104 20.50 -17.34 25.51
CA ARG A 104 20.50 -18.80 25.28
C ARG A 104 20.01 -19.58 26.49
N ALA A 105 20.29 -19.12 27.71
CA ALA A 105 19.82 -19.74 28.94
C ALA A 105 18.33 -19.46 29.25
N SER A 106 17.69 -18.51 28.56
CA SER A 106 16.29 -18.15 28.81
C SER A 106 15.31 -19.26 28.42
N GLU A 107 14.20 -19.37 29.14
CA GLU A 107 13.12 -20.34 28.82
C GLU A 107 12.57 -20.15 27.40
N HIS A 108 12.53 -18.90 26.90
CA HIS A 108 11.99 -18.58 25.60
C HIS A 108 12.89 -19.02 24.45
N PHE A 109 14.21 -18.96 24.63
CA PHE A 109 15.19 -19.48 23.68
C PHE A 109 15.23 -21.00 23.74
N GLN A 110 15.20 -21.59 24.94
CA GLN A 110 15.13 -23.05 25.09
C GLN A 110 13.88 -23.64 24.41
N ALA A 111 12.73 -22.96 24.50
CA ALA A 111 11.53 -23.36 23.78
C ALA A 111 11.70 -23.32 22.25
N PHE A 112 12.45 -22.35 21.72
CA PHE A 112 12.80 -22.28 20.30
C PHE A 112 13.75 -23.42 19.90
N GLU A 113 14.84 -23.62 20.65
CA GLU A 113 15.81 -24.70 20.40
C GLU A 113 15.14 -26.08 20.43
N ASN A 114 14.26 -26.34 21.39
CA ASN A 114 13.53 -27.61 21.47
C ASN A 114 12.59 -27.84 20.28
N ALA A 115 12.11 -26.78 19.62
CA ALA A 115 11.27 -26.87 18.44
C ALA A 115 12.09 -27.13 17.15
N LEU A 116 13.39 -26.80 17.11
CA LEU A 116 14.21 -26.88 15.90
C LEU A 116 14.48 -28.32 15.41
N PRO A 117 14.90 -29.30 16.23
CA PRO A 117 15.25 -30.65 15.75
C PRO A 117 14.16 -31.31 14.91
N GLY A 118 12.92 -31.31 15.42
CA GLY A 118 11.78 -31.89 14.70
C GLY A 118 11.46 -31.19 13.37
N ARG A 119 11.77 -29.90 13.24
CA ARG A 119 11.66 -29.15 11.98
C ARG A 119 12.84 -29.46 11.05
N MET A 120 14.04 -29.63 11.61
CA MET A 120 15.28 -29.97 10.92
C MET A 120 15.36 -31.42 10.41
N GLU A 121 14.39 -32.27 10.74
CA GLU A 121 14.29 -33.64 10.25
C GLU A 121 13.21 -33.81 9.16
N ARG A 122 12.21 -32.94 9.13
CA ARG A 122 11.16 -32.98 8.10
C ARG A 122 11.74 -32.55 6.76
N PRO A 123 11.47 -33.27 5.65
CA PRO A 123 11.94 -32.87 4.32
C PRO A 123 11.37 -31.52 3.91
N ASP A 124 12.13 -30.75 3.11
CA ASP A 124 11.67 -29.44 2.69
C ASP A 124 10.60 -29.72 1.65
N PRO A 125 9.44 -29.08 1.75
CA PRO A 125 8.52 -29.15 0.65
C PRO A 125 9.21 -28.56 -0.58
N ALA A 126 8.84 -29.01 -1.78
CA ALA A 126 9.34 -28.39 -2.99
C ALA A 126 9.14 -26.87 -2.89
N PRO A 127 10.11 -26.04 -3.33
CA PRO A 127 9.94 -24.61 -3.36
C PRO A 127 8.69 -24.34 -4.20
N GLU A 128 7.61 -23.95 -3.53
CA GLU A 128 6.51 -23.31 -4.20
C GLU A 128 7.01 -21.90 -4.45
N ALA A 129 7.14 -21.51 -5.72
CA ALA A 129 7.13 -20.11 -6.04
C ALA A 129 5.76 -19.61 -5.61
N GLU A 130 5.61 -19.21 -4.35
CA GLU A 130 4.46 -18.44 -3.93
C GLU A 130 4.60 -17.12 -4.68
N THR A 131 4.01 -17.09 -5.87
CA THR A 131 3.87 -15.87 -6.65
C THR A 131 2.87 -15.04 -5.87
N ASP A 132 3.36 -14.22 -4.95
CA ASP A 132 2.55 -13.13 -4.45
C ASP A 132 2.31 -12.20 -5.64
N PRO A 133 1.06 -12.12 -6.14
CA PRO A 133 0.80 -11.38 -7.35
C PRO A 133 1.07 -9.90 -7.14
N VAL A 134 1.10 -9.42 -5.90
CA VAL A 134 1.18 -8.01 -5.58
C VAL A 134 2.63 -7.53 -5.52
N LEU A 135 3.60 -8.42 -5.24
CA LEU A 135 4.96 -7.99 -4.87
C LEU A 135 5.88 -7.62 -6.05
N PRO A 136 6.75 -6.60 -5.88
CA PRO A 136 7.74 -6.17 -6.87
C PRO A 136 8.78 -7.23 -7.21
N GLU A 137 9.25 -7.91 -6.16
CA GLU A 137 10.36 -8.84 -6.15
C GLU A 137 9.90 -10.02 -5.29
N PRO A 138 9.91 -11.25 -5.81
CA PRO A 138 9.57 -12.41 -5.01
C PRO A 138 10.41 -12.46 -3.73
N GLY A 139 9.73 -12.52 -2.57
CA GLY A 139 10.40 -12.61 -1.28
C GLY A 139 10.91 -11.30 -0.68
N ILE A 140 10.75 -10.14 -1.36
CA ILE A 140 11.12 -8.83 -0.80
C ILE A 140 9.91 -7.90 -0.77
N ILE A 141 9.63 -7.38 0.42
CA ILE A 141 8.67 -6.30 0.62
C ILE A 141 9.46 -5.03 0.86
N ALA A 142 9.26 -4.03 0.01
CA ALA A 142 9.82 -2.70 0.17
C ALA A 142 8.70 -1.68 0.15
N GLN A 143 8.76 -0.74 1.09
CA GLN A 143 7.91 0.43 1.06
C GLN A 143 8.31 1.26 -0.17
N PHE A 144 7.33 1.83 -0.86
CA PHE A 144 7.58 2.68 -2.03
C PHE A 144 8.54 3.88 -1.79
N PRO A 145 8.64 4.54 -0.60
CA PRO A 145 9.55 5.67 -0.44
C PRO A 145 11.02 5.24 -0.33
N ALA A 146 11.27 3.94 -0.13
CA ALA A 146 12.62 3.38 -0.14
C ALA A 146 13.10 3.00 -1.55
N MET A 147 12.23 3.08 -2.55
CA MET A 147 12.54 2.70 -3.93
C MET A 147 12.99 3.89 -4.76
N THR A 148 13.95 3.66 -5.65
CA THR A 148 14.22 4.56 -6.78
C THR A 148 13.06 4.53 -7.79
N ALA A 149 12.96 5.54 -8.65
CA ALA A 149 11.95 5.56 -9.71
C ALA A 149 12.03 4.35 -10.67
N ALA A 150 13.23 3.78 -10.86
CA ALA A 150 13.42 2.59 -11.68
C ALA A 150 12.89 1.33 -10.97
N GLU A 151 13.17 1.18 -9.68
CA GLU A 151 12.65 0.08 -8.84
C GLU A 151 11.12 0.18 -8.70
N LEU A 152 10.57 1.36 -8.46
CA LEU A 152 9.12 1.57 -8.41
C LEU A 152 8.44 1.20 -9.74
N ARG A 153 9.03 1.58 -10.88
CA ARG A 153 8.52 1.17 -12.19
C ARG A 153 8.58 -0.34 -12.37
N HIS A 154 9.67 -0.98 -11.97
CA HIS A 154 9.80 -2.43 -12.02
C HIS A 154 8.72 -3.08 -11.16
N ALA A 155 8.55 -2.61 -9.92
CA ALA A 155 7.54 -3.04 -8.97
C ALA A 155 6.14 -3.01 -9.56
N MET A 156 5.73 -1.84 -10.05
CA MET A 156 4.41 -1.67 -10.66
C MET A 156 4.23 -2.51 -11.92
N ASN A 157 5.28 -2.70 -12.73
CA ASN A 157 5.21 -3.59 -13.88
C ASN A 157 4.93 -5.05 -13.47
N GLN A 158 5.57 -5.55 -12.40
CA GLN A 158 5.33 -6.91 -11.90
C GLN A 158 3.93 -7.05 -11.32
N PHE A 159 3.52 -6.09 -10.48
CA PHE A 159 2.17 -6.00 -9.95
C PHE A 159 1.11 -6.15 -11.05
N TRP A 160 1.24 -5.39 -12.14
CA TRP A 160 0.28 -5.46 -13.25
C TRP A 160 0.40 -6.75 -14.09
N ARG A 161 1.60 -7.35 -14.24
CA ARG A 161 1.75 -8.66 -14.91
C ARG A 161 1.02 -9.77 -14.16
N ASN A 162 0.98 -9.66 -12.84
CA ASN A 162 0.41 -10.64 -11.96
C ASN A 162 -1.10 -10.45 -11.70
N GLY A 163 -1.76 -9.59 -12.49
CA GLY A 163 -3.21 -9.37 -12.43
C GLY A 163 -3.62 -8.02 -11.84
N GLY A 164 -2.68 -7.27 -11.26
CA GLY A 164 -2.96 -5.99 -10.62
C GLY A 164 -3.88 -6.15 -9.41
N TYR A 165 -4.70 -5.14 -9.15
CA TYR A 165 -5.62 -5.19 -8.01
C TYR A 165 -6.78 -6.15 -8.24
N VAL A 166 -7.06 -6.99 -7.25
CA VAL A 166 -8.20 -7.91 -7.22
C VAL A 166 -9.18 -7.46 -6.14
N TYR A 167 -10.45 -7.35 -6.50
CA TYR A 167 -11.53 -6.79 -5.68
C TYR A 167 -12.70 -7.77 -5.66
N GLU A 168 -12.60 -8.81 -4.83
CA GLU A 168 -13.50 -9.97 -4.88
C GLU A 168 -14.80 -9.75 -4.09
N THR A 169 -14.74 -8.94 -3.03
CA THR A 169 -15.86 -8.74 -2.11
C THR A 169 -16.94 -7.84 -2.71
N LEU A 170 -18.18 -7.97 -2.23
CA LEU A 170 -19.27 -7.04 -2.55
C LEU A 170 -18.87 -5.61 -2.19
N ARG A 171 -18.27 -5.41 -1.01
CA ARG A 171 -17.75 -4.12 -0.55
C ARG A 171 -16.84 -3.46 -1.57
N ASP A 172 -15.85 -4.17 -2.09
CA ASP A 172 -14.88 -3.58 -3.03
C ASP A 172 -15.54 -3.22 -4.36
N ARG A 173 -16.43 -4.08 -4.87
CA ARG A 173 -17.23 -3.77 -6.06
C ARG A 173 -18.08 -2.51 -5.85
N THR A 174 -18.75 -2.40 -4.71
CA THR A 174 -19.59 -1.24 -4.38
C THR A 174 -18.77 0.03 -4.18
N TYR A 175 -17.56 -0.04 -3.62
CA TYR A 175 -16.63 1.10 -3.58
C TYR A 175 -16.37 1.66 -4.97
N TYR A 176 -16.13 0.76 -5.92
CA TYR A 176 -15.85 1.13 -7.29
C TYR A 176 -17.06 1.58 -8.10
N GLU A 177 -18.23 1.06 -7.81
CA GLU A 177 -19.50 1.58 -8.35
C GLU A 177 -19.77 3.00 -7.83
N GLU A 178 -19.47 3.26 -6.55
CA GLU A 178 -19.59 4.61 -5.98
C GLU A 178 -18.60 5.58 -6.60
N LEU A 179 -17.36 5.16 -6.84
CA LEU A 179 -16.39 5.96 -7.58
C LEU A 179 -16.85 6.25 -9.00
N ASP A 180 -17.31 5.25 -9.75
CA ASP A 180 -17.82 5.45 -11.11
C ASP A 180 -19.02 6.44 -11.12
N ARG A 181 -19.91 6.35 -10.11
CA ARG A 181 -21.01 7.29 -9.91
C ARG A 181 -20.52 8.72 -9.64
N LEU A 182 -19.57 8.88 -8.71
CA LEU A 182 -19.01 10.19 -8.36
C LEU A 182 -18.25 10.80 -9.54
N ILE A 183 -17.51 10.00 -10.33
CA ILE A 183 -16.83 10.46 -11.55
C ILE A 183 -17.85 11.03 -12.55
N ALA A 184 -18.91 10.28 -12.84
CA ALA A 184 -19.95 10.73 -13.75
C ALA A 184 -20.63 12.03 -13.25
N GLU A 185 -20.87 12.13 -11.94
CA GLU A 185 -21.50 13.29 -11.33
C GLU A 185 -20.58 14.53 -11.30
N TYR A 186 -19.32 14.37 -10.90
CA TYR A 186 -18.38 15.46 -10.68
C TYR A 186 -17.87 16.05 -12.00
N LEU A 187 -17.59 15.19 -12.99
CA LEU A 187 -17.10 15.65 -14.28
C LEU A 187 -18.24 16.17 -15.17
N GLY A 188 -19.46 15.65 -14.99
CA GLY A 188 -20.61 15.97 -15.81
C GLY A 188 -20.40 15.59 -17.28
N ALA A 189 -21.09 16.30 -18.18
CA ALA A 189 -20.91 16.11 -19.62
C ALA A 189 -19.48 16.48 -20.04
N CYS A 190 -18.80 15.53 -20.68
CA CYS A 190 -17.43 15.68 -21.17
C CYS A 190 -17.37 15.91 -22.69
N ASP A 191 -18.49 16.28 -23.32
CA ASP A 191 -18.61 16.43 -24.77
C ASP A 191 -17.58 17.42 -25.32
N GLY A 192 -16.71 16.92 -26.20
CA GLY A 192 -15.69 17.74 -26.85
C GLY A 192 -14.51 18.17 -25.95
N LEU A 193 -14.43 17.66 -24.72
CA LEU A 193 -13.37 18.03 -23.77
C LEU A 193 -12.12 17.17 -23.90
N ASP A 194 -10.96 17.74 -23.55
CA ASP A 194 -9.69 17.03 -23.40
C ASP A 194 -9.46 16.64 -21.93
N LEU A 195 -9.24 15.36 -21.68
CA LEU A 195 -9.14 14.79 -20.34
C LEU A 195 -7.76 14.17 -20.11
N LEU A 196 -7.27 14.28 -18.88
CA LEU A 196 -6.09 13.59 -18.39
C LEU A 196 -6.47 12.64 -17.24
N ASP A 197 -6.10 11.38 -17.35
CA ASP A 197 -6.25 10.36 -16.31
C ASP A 197 -4.86 10.09 -15.72
N LEU A 198 -4.58 10.66 -14.54
CA LEU A 198 -3.32 10.53 -13.81
C LEU A 198 -3.29 9.22 -13.02
N CYS A 199 -2.19 8.47 -13.12
CA CYS A 199 -2.06 7.12 -12.57
C CYS A 199 -3.16 6.18 -13.08
N CYS A 200 -3.40 6.22 -14.40
CA CYS A 200 -4.56 5.59 -15.03
C CYS A 200 -4.59 4.05 -14.95
N GLY A 201 -3.49 3.41 -14.55
CA GLY A 201 -3.33 1.96 -14.57
C GLY A 201 -3.67 1.38 -15.95
N THR A 202 -4.71 0.56 -16.00
CA THR A 202 -5.21 -0.07 -17.24
C THR A 202 -6.25 0.79 -17.99
N GLY A 203 -6.34 2.08 -17.67
CA GLY A 203 -7.27 3.03 -18.29
C GLY A 203 -8.73 2.72 -18.00
N ARG A 204 -9.07 2.30 -16.78
CA ARG A 204 -10.45 1.90 -16.42
C ARG A 204 -11.43 3.08 -16.55
N LEU A 205 -11.06 4.23 -16.02
CA LEU A 205 -11.96 5.37 -15.84
C LEU A 205 -12.24 6.10 -17.15
N ALA A 206 -11.33 5.97 -18.10
CA ALA A 206 -11.41 6.49 -19.45
C ALA A 206 -12.75 6.15 -20.16
N ARG A 207 -13.35 4.98 -19.89
CA ARG A 207 -14.64 4.58 -20.51
C ARG A 207 -15.86 5.34 -19.96
N LEU A 208 -15.73 5.99 -18.80
CA LEU A 208 -16.84 6.65 -18.09
C LEU A 208 -17.16 8.05 -18.64
N VAL A 209 -16.42 8.49 -19.67
CA VAL A 209 -16.52 9.83 -20.25
C VAL A 209 -16.85 9.75 -21.75
N PRO A 210 -18.02 9.19 -22.13
CA PRO A 210 -18.32 8.79 -23.51
C PRO A 210 -18.40 9.94 -24.53
N GLY A 211 -18.37 11.20 -24.12
CA GLY A 211 -18.35 12.38 -24.99
C GLY A 211 -16.98 13.05 -25.20
N ALA A 212 -15.94 12.62 -24.48
CA ALA A 212 -14.63 13.26 -24.54
C ALA A 212 -14.10 13.36 -25.97
N HIS A 213 -13.44 14.48 -26.29
CA HIS A 213 -12.71 14.64 -27.55
C HIS A 213 -11.43 13.78 -27.54
N ALA A 214 -10.67 13.88 -26.45
CA ALA A 214 -9.45 13.10 -26.25
C ALA A 214 -9.27 12.77 -24.76
N VAL A 215 -8.70 11.60 -24.50
CA VAL A 215 -8.33 11.17 -23.14
C VAL A 215 -6.90 10.65 -23.16
N LEU A 216 -6.04 11.27 -22.36
CA LEU A 216 -4.67 10.81 -22.15
C LEU A 216 -4.58 10.13 -20.79
N GLY A 217 -4.27 8.84 -20.78
CA GLY A 217 -3.86 8.11 -19.58
C GLY A 217 -2.36 8.17 -19.36
N VAL A 218 -1.94 8.54 -18.14
CA VAL A 218 -0.54 8.55 -17.72
C VAL A 218 -0.35 7.58 -16.56
N ASP A 219 0.70 6.77 -16.61
CA ASP A 219 1.08 5.87 -15.52
C ASP A 219 2.60 5.62 -15.53
N ILE A 220 3.18 5.20 -14.40
CA ILE A 220 4.59 4.79 -14.35
C ILE A 220 4.79 3.40 -14.96
N SER A 221 3.79 2.51 -14.84
CA SER A 221 3.81 1.12 -15.29
C SER A 221 3.61 1.02 -16.80
N THR A 222 4.65 0.59 -17.51
CA THR A 222 4.55 0.33 -18.95
C THR A 222 3.63 -0.87 -19.24
N VAL A 223 3.58 -1.85 -18.34
CA VAL A 223 2.69 -3.02 -18.47
C VAL A 223 1.21 -2.60 -18.36
N ALA A 224 0.88 -1.74 -17.40
CA ALA A 224 -0.49 -1.24 -17.25
C ALA A 224 -0.95 -0.46 -18.49
N LEU A 225 -0.05 0.37 -19.02
CA LEU A 225 -0.30 1.15 -20.24
C LEU A 225 -0.46 0.26 -21.47
N GLU A 226 0.29 -0.83 -21.60
CA GLU A 226 0.10 -1.82 -22.66
C GLU A 226 -1.27 -2.50 -22.58
N MET A 227 -1.68 -2.92 -21.38
CA MET A 227 -3.01 -3.47 -21.13
C MET A 227 -4.12 -2.44 -21.43
N GLY A 228 -3.92 -1.17 -21.06
CA GLY A 228 -4.82 -0.07 -21.37
C GLY A 228 -4.96 0.17 -22.88
N ARG A 229 -3.84 0.19 -23.61
CA ARG A 229 -3.85 0.28 -25.09
C ARG A 229 -4.60 -0.88 -25.73
N ALA A 230 -4.41 -2.10 -25.23
CA ALA A 230 -5.13 -3.27 -25.74
C ALA A 230 -6.64 -3.17 -25.46
N ARG A 231 -7.02 -2.74 -24.25
CA ARG A 231 -8.42 -2.56 -23.84
C ARG A 231 -9.15 -1.53 -24.70
N HIS A 232 -8.46 -0.48 -25.11
CA HIS A 232 -9.02 0.66 -25.85
C HIS A 232 -8.59 0.72 -27.31
N ALA A 233 -8.10 -0.38 -27.88
CA ALA A 233 -7.54 -0.41 -29.23
C ALA A 233 -8.51 0.06 -30.34
N HIS A 234 -9.82 0.02 -30.09
CA HIS A 234 -10.86 0.41 -31.03
C HIS A 234 -11.35 1.86 -30.84
N ASP A 235 -10.85 2.58 -29.85
CA ASP A 235 -11.29 3.93 -29.54
C ASP A 235 -10.11 4.91 -29.64
N ALA A 236 -10.10 5.64 -30.76
CA ALA A 236 -9.02 6.54 -31.15
C ALA A 236 -8.86 7.77 -30.23
N ARG A 237 -9.81 8.00 -29.32
CA ARG A 237 -9.73 9.08 -28.33
C ARG A 237 -8.70 8.79 -27.25
N PHE A 238 -8.45 7.52 -26.95
CA PHE A 238 -7.58 7.11 -25.86
C PHE A 238 -6.13 7.03 -26.30
N ARG A 239 -5.27 7.70 -25.53
CA ARG A 239 -3.82 7.63 -25.67
C ARG A 239 -3.22 7.33 -24.31
N PHE A 240 -2.04 6.70 -24.32
CA PHE A 240 -1.38 6.24 -23.11
C PHE A 240 0.10 6.60 -23.18
N ALA A 241 0.63 7.21 -22.11
CA ALA A 241 2.03 7.62 -22.02
C ALA A 241 2.63 7.31 -20.65
N ALA A 242 3.88 6.85 -20.64
CA ALA A 242 4.62 6.66 -19.41
C ALA A 242 5.24 7.99 -18.98
N MET A 243 4.83 8.55 -17.84
CA MET A 243 5.39 9.79 -17.30
C MET A 243 5.44 9.74 -15.78
N ASP A 244 6.30 10.58 -15.20
CA ASP A 244 6.28 10.90 -13.77
C ASP A 244 5.25 12.00 -13.54
N THR A 245 4.31 11.79 -12.62
CA THR A 245 3.25 12.77 -12.33
C THR A 245 3.78 14.04 -11.68
N ALA A 246 4.95 13.99 -11.05
CA ALA A 246 5.61 15.17 -10.48
C ALA A 246 6.40 15.99 -11.54
N ALA A 247 6.48 15.50 -12.78
CA ALA A 247 7.17 16.16 -13.90
C ALA A 247 6.58 15.75 -15.26
N LEU A 248 5.36 16.21 -15.56
CA LEU A 248 4.65 15.85 -16.78
C LEU A 248 5.26 16.55 -18.00
N ALA A 249 5.64 15.77 -19.00
CA ALA A 249 6.08 16.28 -20.31
C ALA A 249 4.89 16.72 -21.19
N LEU A 250 4.01 17.56 -20.63
CA LEU A 250 2.76 18.04 -21.23
C LEU A 250 2.73 19.57 -21.22
N PRO A 251 2.08 20.22 -22.21
CA PRO A 251 1.97 21.67 -22.23
C PRO A 251 1.07 22.19 -21.10
N ASP A 252 1.27 23.45 -20.72
CA ASP A 252 0.40 24.18 -19.81
C ASP A 252 -1.01 24.30 -20.41
N ALA A 253 -2.04 24.34 -19.56
CA ALA A 253 -3.42 24.59 -19.97
C ALA A 253 -3.91 23.72 -21.15
N ALA A 254 -3.57 22.42 -21.11
CA ALA A 254 -3.86 21.46 -22.15
C ALA A 254 -5.15 20.65 -21.93
N PHE A 255 -5.67 20.59 -20.71
CA PHE A 255 -6.80 19.74 -20.36
C PHE A 255 -7.93 20.51 -19.69
N ASP A 256 -9.17 20.12 -19.97
CA ASP A 256 -10.37 20.66 -19.33
C ASP A 256 -10.67 19.95 -18.01
N ARG A 257 -10.36 18.65 -17.93
CA ARG A 257 -10.53 17.84 -16.72
C ARG A 257 -9.31 16.98 -16.45
N VAL A 258 -9.01 16.80 -15.17
CA VAL A 258 -8.03 15.82 -14.68
C VAL A 258 -8.74 14.85 -13.74
N LEU A 259 -8.50 13.55 -13.92
CA LEU A 259 -8.85 12.53 -12.94
C LEU A 259 -7.55 12.10 -12.24
N PHE A 260 -7.57 12.02 -10.91
CA PHE A 260 -6.47 11.51 -10.11
C PHE A 260 -7.03 10.64 -9.00
N ILE A 261 -7.35 9.40 -9.35
CA ILE A 261 -8.21 8.52 -8.56
C ILE A 261 -7.38 7.37 -7.99
N ASP A 262 -7.50 7.17 -6.68
CA ASP A 262 -6.88 6.12 -5.85
C ASP A 262 -5.37 6.05 -6.05
N ALA A 263 -4.73 7.23 -6.02
CA ALA A 263 -3.34 7.37 -6.43
C ALA A 263 -2.53 8.43 -5.70
N ILE A 264 -3.15 9.41 -5.03
CA ILE A 264 -2.40 10.50 -4.38
C ILE A 264 -1.55 9.99 -3.20
N GLU A 265 -2.00 8.93 -2.54
CA GLU A 265 -1.27 8.20 -1.51
C GLU A 265 -0.04 7.47 -2.03
N HIS A 266 0.04 7.20 -3.34
CA HIS A 266 1.08 6.37 -3.95
C HIS A 266 2.19 7.17 -4.62
N VAL A 267 2.00 8.48 -4.85
CA VAL A 267 3.00 9.33 -5.52
C VAL A 267 4.03 9.86 -4.54
N SER A 268 5.30 9.88 -4.94
CA SER A 268 6.43 10.28 -4.08
C SER A 268 6.46 11.77 -3.74
N ASP A 269 5.91 12.61 -4.62
CA ASP A 269 5.78 14.04 -4.39
C ASP A 269 4.35 14.49 -4.75
N PRO A 270 3.41 14.34 -3.80
CA PRO A 270 2.02 14.77 -3.96
C PRO A 270 1.90 16.28 -4.24
N ALA A 271 2.75 17.10 -3.61
CA ALA A 271 2.72 18.55 -3.79
C ALA A 271 3.11 18.95 -5.21
N ARG A 272 4.19 18.38 -5.76
CA ARG A 272 4.56 18.58 -7.17
C ARG A 272 3.54 17.99 -8.13
N THR A 273 2.98 16.81 -7.82
CA THR A 273 1.93 16.21 -8.66
C THR A 273 0.69 17.10 -8.74
N LEU A 274 0.27 17.72 -7.64
CA LEU A 274 -0.83 18.69 -7.64
C LEU A 274 -0.45 19.99 -8.36
N ALA A 275 0.81 20.43 -8.26
CA ALA A 275 1.28 21.60 -9.02
C ALA A 275 1.24 21.33 -10.54
N GLU A 276 1.69 20.17 -10.98
CA GLU A 276 1.59 19.72 -12.38
C GLU A 276 0.12 19.58 -12.82
N THR A 277 -0.73 19.02 -11.96
CA THR A 277 -2.19 18.94 -12.20
C THR A 277 -2.78 20.32 -12.43
N SER A 278 -2.44 21.30 -11.59
CA SER A 278 -2.87 22.68 -11.78
C SER A 278 -2.28 23.27 -13.07
N ARG A 279 -1.00 23.07 -13.36
CA ARG A 279 -0.32 23.62 -14.55
C ARG A 279 -0.97 23.16 -15.85
N VAL A 280 -1.25 21.87 -15.99
CA VAL A 280 -1.82 21.28 -17.21
C VAL A 280 -3.32 21.56 -17.37
N LEU A 281 -4.01 21.92 -16.29
CA LEU A 281 -5.41 22.35 -16.36
C LEU A 281 -5.56 23.73 -17.04
N ARG A 282 -6.54 23.84 -17.93
CA ARG A 282 -7.01 25.11 -18.46
C ARG A 282 -7.61 25.97 -17.35
N PRO A 283 -7.55 27.31 -17.46
CA PRO A 283 -8.28 28.18 -16.53
C PRO A 283 -9.77 27.81 -16.47
N GLY A 284 -10.31 27.63 -15.27
CA GLY A 284 -11.69 27.16 -15.06
C GLY A 284 -11.90 25.64 -15.22
N GLY A 285 -10.88 24.88 -15.61
CA GLY A 285 -10.89 23.41 -15.63
C GLY A 285 -10.95 22.81 -14.23
N THR A 286 -11.24 21.51 -14.14
CA THR A 286 -11.43 20.84 -12.84
C THR A 286 -10.61 19.55 -12.70
N ALA A 287 -10.19 19.25 -11.48
CA ALA A 287 -9.60 17.98 -11.10
C ALA A 287 -10.56 17.23 -10.16
N MET A 288 -10.80 15.96 -10.41
CA MET A 288 -11.39 15.05 -9.42
C MET A 288 -10.27 14.21 -8.80
N ILE A 289 -10.18 14.25 -7.47
CA ILE A 289 -9.15 13.56 -6.71
C ILE A 289 -9.84 12.69 -5.65
N THR A 290 -9.43 11.43 -5.50
CA THR A 290 -9.83 10.62 -4.35
C THR A 290 -8.66 10.47 -3.38
N VAL A 291 -9.00 10.35 -2.10
CA VAL A 291 -8.03 10.40 -1.02
C VAL A 291 -8.43 9.40 0.07
N THR A 292 -7.48 8.57 0.48
CA THR A 292 -7.60 7.78 1.72
C THR A 292 -7.55 8.70 2.94
N ASN A 293 -8.57 8.62 3.81
CA ASN A 293 -8.75 9.59 4.87
C ASN A 293 -8.00 9.22 6.16
N ARG A 294 -6.88 9.90 6.41
CA ARG A 294 -6.09 9.72 7.64
C ARG A 294 -6.85 10.11 8.92
N ASP A 295 -7.93 10.88 8.78
CA ASP A 295 -8.84 11.28 9.87
C ASP A 295 -10.21 10.61 9.79
N GLY A 296 -10.35 9.53 9.01
CA GLY A 296 -11.53 8.69 9.02
C GLY A 296 -11.86 8.14 10.41
N LEU A 297 -13.12 7.77 10.64
CA LEU A 297 -13.58 7.34 11.97
C LEU A 297 -12.78 6.14 12.52
N ASN A 298 -12.41 5.18 11.67
CA ASN A 298 -11.52 4.07 12.06
C ASN A 298 -10.17 4.58 12.56
N GLN A 299 -9.51 5.49 11.83
CA GLN A 299 -8.20 6.00 12.22
C GLN A 299 -8.26 6.73 13.57
N ARG A 300 -9.33 7.49 13.79
CA ARG A 300 -9.58 8.16 15.09
C ARG A 300 -9.77 7.15 16.22
N ILE A 301 -10.54 6.09 15.99
CA ILE A 301 -10.74 5.00 16.96
C ILE A 301 -9.39 4.32 17.25
N SER A 302 -8.66 3.90 16.21
CA SER A 302 -7.34 3.27 16.34
C SER A 302 -6.38 4.13 17.18
N ARG A 303 -6.26 5.43 16.88
CA ARG A 303 -5.44 6.36 17.67
C ARG A 303 -5.90 6.49 19.13
N LYS A 304 -7.22 6.52 19.39
CA LYS A 304 -7.76 6.56 20.76
C LYS A 304 -7.52 5.29 21.55
N LEU A 305 -7.43 4.15 20.86
CA LEU A 305 -7.02 2.87 21.44
C LEU A 305 -5.49 2.77 21.62
N GLY A 306 -4.75 3.84 21.36
CA GLY A 306 -3.29 3.89 21.48
C GLY A 306 -2.54 3.31 20.28
N SER A 307 -3.23 2.89 19.23
CA SER A 307 -2.63 2.33 18.01
C SER A 307 -2.06 3.42 17.10
N GLY A 308 -1.03 3.07 16.33
CA GLY A 308 -0.52 3.92 15.25
C GLY A 308 -1.56 4.09 14.14
N GLU A 309 -1.25 4.96 13.19
CA GLU A 309 -2.08 5.14 11.99
C GLU A 309 -2.01 3.90 11.10
N PHE A 310 -3.17 3.49 10.59
CA PHE A 310 -3.29 2.32 9.75
C PHE A 310 -3.11 2.68 8.28
N VAL A 311 -1.97 2.33 7.71
CA VAL A 311 -1.72 2.38 6.27
C VAL A 311 -2.31 1.14 5.59
N THR A 312 -3.19 1.31 4.60
CA THR A 312 -3.94 0.17 4.04
C THR A 312 -3.05 -0.91 3.40
N ASN A 313 -1.90 -0.54 2.84
CA ASN A 313 -0.91 -1.44 2.25
C ASN A 313 0.48 -0.78 2.13
N TYR A 314 1.51 -1.54 1.77
CA TYR A 314 2.91 -1.06 1.68
C TYR A 314 3.21 -0.11 0.51
N GLN A 315 2.22 0.14 -0.35
CA GLN A 315 2.31 1.05 -1.50
C GLN A 315 1.84 2.48 -1.14
N HIS A 316 1.14 2.66 -0.02
CA HIS A 316 0.74 3.99 0.47
C HIS A 316 1.94 4.67 1.14
N LEU A 317 2.37 5.77 0.55
CA LEU A 317 3.44 6.66 1.02
C LEU A 317 2.92 7.70 2.01
N HIS A 318 1.70 8.14 1.75
CA HIS A 318 1.07 9.26 2.42
C HIS A 318 -0.42 8.95 2.59
N GLU A 319 -0.99 9.37 3.71
CA GLU A 319 -2.43 9.54 3.84
C GLU A 319 -2.69 10.99 4.20
N PHE A 320 -3.85 11.54 3.85
CA PHE A 320 -4.14 12.96 4.08
C PHE A 320 -5.42 13.13 4.87
N THR A 321 -5.44 14.19 5.67
CA THR A 321 -6.70 14.70 6.21
C THR A 321 -7.40 15.55 5.16
N TRP A 322 -8.70 15.77 5.35
CA TRP A 322 -9.45 16.72 4.53
C TRP A 322 -8.84 18.13 4.56
N ALA A 323 -8.45 18.63 5.74
CA ALA A 323 -7.90 19.96 5.90
C ALA A 323 -6.54 20.15 5.19
N GLU A 324 -5.68 19.13 5.23
CA GLU A 324 -4.41 19.14 4.48
C GLU A 324 -4.67 19.11 2.97
N THR A 325 -5.61 18.28 2.52
CA THR A 325 -5.98 18.21 1.10
C THR A 325 -6.45 19.58 0.61
N GLN A 326 -7.33 20.27 1.35
CA GLN A 326 -7.76 21.63 1.01
C GLN A 326 -6.58 22.61 0.94
N SER A 327 -5.66 22.52 1.89
CA SER A 327 -4.49 23.40 1.97
C SER A 327 -3.53 23.16 0.79
N MET A 328 -3.29 21.91 0.43
CA MET A 328 -2.44 21.52 -0.70
C MET A 328 -3.04 21.96 -2.03
N LEU A 329 -4.36 21.80 -2.22
CA LEU A 329 -5.06 22.31 -3.40
C LEU A 329 -4.95 23.84 -3.50
N ALA A 330 -5.22 24.56 -2.41
CA ALA A 330 -5.13 26.01 -2.38
C ALA A 330 -3.71 26.50 -2.70
N ALA A 331 -2.67 25.81 -2.22
CA ALA A 331 -1.28 26.15 -2.48
C ALA A 331 -0.89 26.12 -3.97
N VAL A 332 -1.64 25.37 -4.80
CA VAL A 332 -1.40 25.26 -6.25
C VAL A 332 -2.47 25.98 -7.08
N GLY A 333 -3.29 26.83 -6.46
CA GLY A 333 -4.34 27.60 -7.16
C GLY A 333 -5.56 26.76 -7.56
N LEU A 334 -5.81 25.67 -6.84
CA LEU A 334 -7.02 24.86 -6.98
C LEU A 334 -7.95 25.08 -5.78
N ARG A 335 -9.23 25.36 -6.05
CA ARG A 335 -10.25 25.52 -5.02
C ARG A 335 -11.16 24.29 -5.00
N ALA A 336 -11.27 23.63 -3.85
CA ALA A 336 -12.27 22.58 -3.65
C ALA A 336 -13.68 23.17 -3.73
N GLU A 337 -14.51 22.65 -4.65
CA GLU A 337 -15.90 23.08 -4.86
C GLU A 337 -16.90 22.15 -4.19
N ARG A 338 -16.56 20.86 -4.17
CA ARG A 338 -17.39 19.80 -3.65
C ARG A 338 -16.50 18.69 -3.11
N ALA A 339 -16.95 18.04 -2.04
CA ALA A 339 -16.35 16.81 -1.57
C ALA A 339 -17.43 15.89 -1.00
N ASP A 340 -17.29 14.59 -1.24
CA ASP A 340 -18.20 13.54 -0.78
C ASP A 340 -17.40 12.45 -0.07
N GLY A 341 -17.95 11.94 1.04
CA GLY A 341 -17.37 10.82 1.76
C GLY A 341 -17.75 9.48 1.13
N ILE A 342 -16.80 8.55 1.11
CA ILE A 342 -16.97 7.19 0.56
C ILE A 342 -16.76 6.19 1.70
N PHE A 343 -17.86 5.50 2.04
CA PHE A 343 -17.96 4.55 3.14
C PHE A 343 -17.61 5.08 4.54
N LEU A 344 -18.15 4.43 5.57
CA LEU A 344 -17.78 4.64 6.96
C LEU A 344 -17.60 3.28 7.63
N TYR A 345 -16.34 2.91 7.93
CA TYR A 345 -16.03 1.66 8.61
C TYR A 345 -15.45 1.96 9.99
N PRO A 346 -16.20 1.85 11.09
CA PRO A 346 -15.64 2.10 12.42
C PRO A 346 -14.68 1.00 12.89
N TYR A 347 -14.69 -0.17 12.24
CA TYR A 347 -13.93 -1.36 12.63
C TYR A 347 -12.69 -1.61 11.76
N TRP A 348 -12.60 -1.00 10.57
CA TRP A 348 -11.57 -1.38 9.60
C TRP A 348 -10.19 -0.89 10.01
N GLY A 349 -9.21 -1.81 10.06
CA GLY A 349 -7.86 -1.52 10.49
C GLY A 349 -7.73 -1.29 12.01
N VAL A 350 -8.80 -1.55 12.77
CA VAL A 350 -8.74 -1.57 14.24
C VAL A 350 -8.18 -2.92 14.68
N PRO A 351 -7.02 -2.96 15.36
CA PRO A 351 -6.34 -4.22 15.68
C PRO A 351 -7.21 -5.22 16.45
N GLY A 352 -7.27 -6.46 15.93
CA GLY A 352 -8.03 -7.57 16.52
C GLY A 352 -9.53 -7.53 16.26
N VAL A 353 -10.07 -6.38 15.82
CA VAL A 353 -11.48 -6.23 15.43
C VAL A 353 -11.63 -6.48 13.94
N ASP A 354 -10.77 -5.88 13.12
CA ASP A 354 -10.83 -5.96 11.66
C ASP A 354 -10.88 -7.40 11.14
N ASP A 355 -9.94 -8.25 11.56
CA ASP A 355 -9.83 -9.65 11.14
C ASP A 355 -11.06 -10.48 11.56
N THR A 356 -11.67 -10.12 12.70
CA THR A 356 -12.85 -10.81 13.25
C THR A 356 -14.15 -10.39 12.56
N VAL A 357 -14.23 -9.16 12.07
CA VAL A 357 -15.49 -8.59 11.57
C VAL A 357 -15.58 -8.65 10.05
N ARG A 358 -14.48 -8.40 9.33
CA ARG A 358 -14.49 -8.21 7.87
C ARG A 358 -15.06 -9.39 7.10
N HIS A 359 -14.72 -10.62 7.49
CA HIS A 359 -15.23 -11.82 6.83
C HIS A 359 -16.74 -12.02 6.99
N LEU A 360 -17.37 -11.31 7.92
CA LEU A 360 -18.83 -11.30 8.14
C LEU A 360 -19.50 -10.10 7.45
N THR A 361 -18.75 -9.01 7.18
CA THR A 361 -19.33 -7.74 6.72
C THR A 361 -19.05 -7.40 5.27
N ASP A 362 -17.91 -7.81 4.71
CA ASP A 362 -17.45 -7.34 3.39
C ASP A 362 -18.33 -7.91 2.24
N ASP A 363 -19.07 -8.99 2.48
CA ASP A 363 -20.02 -9.60 1.54
C ASP A 363 -21.49 -9.54 1.99
N ASP A 364 -21.79 -8.90 3.13
CA ASP A 364 -23.17 -8.71 3.59
C ASP A 364 -23.80 -7.48 2.91
N PRO A 365 -24.87 -7.64 2.09
CA PRO A 365 -25.43 -6.52 1.33
C PRO A 365 -26.03 -5.41 2.19
N GLU A 366 -26.59 -5.74 3.36
CA GLU A 366 -27.20 -4.76 4.25
C GLU A 366 -26.11 -3.90 4.91
N ILE A 367 -25.04 -4.55 5.39
CA ILE A 367 -23.91 -3.85 6.00
C ILE A 367 -23.17 -3.00 4.97
N VAL A 368 -22.92 -3.51 3.76
CA VAL A 368 -22.26 -2.74 2.70
C VAL A 368 -23.11 -1.51 2.32
N ALA A 369 -24.42 -1.67 2.11
CA ALA A 369 -25.29 -0.53 1.79
C ALA A 369 -25.34 0.49 2.94
N ALA A 370 -25.45 0.05 4.18
CA ALA A 370 -25.51 0.93 5.35
C ALA A 370 -24.20 1.71 5.54
N THR A 371 -23.05 1.04 5.43
CA THR A 371 -21.74 1.70 5.59
C THR A 371 -21.46 2.69 4.45
N LEU A 372 -21.94 2.43 3.24
CA LEU A 372 -21.89 3.39 2.13
C LEU A 372 -22.75 4.64 2.43
N ASP A 373 -24.01 4.45 2.85
CA ASP A 373 -24.92 5.57 3.18
C ASP A 373 -24.36 6.42 4.33
N LEU A 374 -23.80 5.78 5.35
CA LEU A 374 -23.13 6.47 6.44
C LEU A 374 -21.92 7.28 5.95
N GLY A 375 -21.11 6.74 5.05
CA GLY A 375 -19.98 7.45 4.44
C GLY A 375 -20.41 8.73 3.72
N ARG A 376 -21.47 8.65 2.90
CA ARG A 376 -22.03 9.81 2.20
C ARG A 376 -22.48 10.91 3.15
N ARG A 377 -23.12 10.54 4.26
CA ARG A 377 -23.60 11.50 5.28
C ARG A 377 -22.48 12.07 6.15
N ALA A 378 -21.48 11.24 6.44
CA ALA A 378 -20.32 11.60 7.25
C ALA A 378 -19.42 12.62 6.55
N GLY A 379 -19.38 12.58 5.21
CA GLY A 379 -18.59 13.50 4.41
C GLY A 379 -17.08 13.29 4.57
N PRO A 380 -16.25 14.19 4.01
CA PRO A 380 -14.80 14.03 3.98
C PRO A 380 -14.13 14.10 5.36
N GLU A 381 -14.84 14.55 6.40
CA GLU A 381 -14.27 14.66 7.75
C GLU A 381 -14.12 13.31 8.47
N TYR A 382 -15.00 12.35 8.18
CA TYR A 382 -15.06 11.08 8.93
C TYR A 382 -15.16 9.83 8.05
N ALA A 383 -15.56 9.96 6.78
CA ALA A 383 -15.62 8.83 5.87
C ALA A 383 -14.24 8.16 5.70
N TYR A 384 -14.25 6.89 5.31
CA TYR A 384 -13.04 6.07 5.14
C TYR A 384 -12.14 6.62 4.02
N ALA A 385 -12.73 7.00 2.91
CA ALA A 385 -12.09 7.77 1.86
C ALA A 385 -13.01 8.94 1.48
N PHE A 386 -12.50 9.88 0.69
CA PHE A 386 -13.32 10.94 0.12
C PHE A 386 -12.90 11.29 -1.29
N ALA A 387 -13.86 11.80 -2.06
CA ALA A 387 -13.62 12.41 -3.35
C ALA A 387 -13.72 13.94 -3.21
N VAL A 388 -12.90 14.68 -3.95
CA VAL A 388 -12.97 16.14 -4.05
C VAL A 388 -12.96 16.56 -5.51
N LEU A 389 -13.89 17.45 -5.87
CA LEU A 389 -13.85 18.21 -7.11
C LEU A 389 -13.19 19.56 -6.83
N ALA A 390 -12.03 19.78 -7.44
CA ALA A 390 -11.29 21.03 -7.35
C ALA A 390 -11.34 21.78 -8.68
N ARG A 391 -11.49 23.10 -8.64
CA ARG A 391 -11.49 23.97 -9.82
C ARG A 391 -10.25 24.84 -9.83
N LYS A 392 -9.63 24.98 -11.00
CA LYS A 392 -8.60 25.97 -11.25
C LYS A 392 -9.25 27.34 -11.46
N ASP A 393 -8.77 28.34 -10.73
CA ASP A 393 -9.27 29.70 -10.90
C ASP A 393 -9.02 30.21 -12.34
N ARG A 394 -9.85 31.17 -12.78
CA ARG A 394 -9.87 31.67 -14.17
C ARG A 394 -8.74 32.63 -14.47
#